data_AF-A0A0J5GL90-F1
#
_entry.id   AF-A0A0J5GL90-F1
#
_cell.length_a   1.000
_cell.length_b   1.000
_cell.length_c   1.000
_cell.angle_alpha   90.00
_cell.angle_beta   90.00
_cell.angle_gamma   90.00
#
_symmetry.space_group_name_H-M   'P 1'
#
loop_
_entity.id
_entity.type
_entity.pdbx_description
1 polymer ?
#
loop_
_entity_poly.entity_id
_entity_poly.type
_entity_poly.pdbx_seq_one_letter_code
_entity_poly.pdbx_strand_id
1 'polypeptide(L)'
;FEMLVNNFTAGFVGLILTILAYVGIGPVVLAFNGVLAAGVRVIVDAGMLPLASIFVEPAKILFLNNAINHGILGPLGIQEATETGKSILFMLESNPGPGLGILLAFMVFGKGAAKYSSGGAAVIHFVGGIHEIYFPYVLMKPMLLLAAIAGGMSGVFTFLLFNVGLVAVPSPGSIVAYMLMTPRGDHLGVILGIIVATAVSFAVASLILKRSTDEDQELEEATSKMEAMKGKRSSVAGALKSDSEEATTTPDQVGTIDRDQVKKIVFACDAGMGSSAMGASILKNKVTKAGLSIEVTNKAINQIPDDADLIITHKDLTDRARAKQPNKAHISVGNFMNGAKYDEIVSELKGDD
;
A
#
# COMPACT_ATOMS: atom_id res chain seq x y z
N PHE A 1 38.44 -1.30 -27.91
CA PHE A 1 37.73 -0.32 -28.74
C PHE A 1 36.28 -0.69 -29.00
N GLU A 2 35.95 -1.97 -29.24
CA GLU A 2 34.58 -2.44 -29.52
C GLU A 2 33.56 -2.13 -28.41
N MET A 3 33.89 -2.36 -27.13
CA MET A 3 33.04 -1.95 -26.00
C MET A 3 32.85 -0.43 -25.91
N LEU A 4 33.83 0.36 -26.34
CA LEU A 4 33.75 1.82 -26.32
C LEU A 4 32.79 2.29 -27.44
N VAL A 5 32.92 1.72 -28.63
CA VAL A 5 31.99 1.98 -29.75
C VAL A 5 30.57 1.55 -29.39
N ASN A 6 30.37 0.39 -28.76
CA ASN A 6 29.04 -0.09 -28.35
C ASN A 6 28.39 0.83 -27.31
N ASN A 7 29.14 1.27 -26.29
CA ASN A 7 28.61 2.18 -25.27
C ASN A 7 28.27 3.56 -25.85
N PHE A 8 29.14 4.14 -26.71
CA PHE A 8 28.85 5.41 -27.36
C PHE A 8 27.68 5.30 -28.35
N THR A 9 27.59 4.21 -29.10
CA THR A 9 26.48 3.97 -30.04
C THR A 9 25.15 3.84 -29.29
N ALA A 10 25.11 3.05 -28.20
CA ALA A 10 23.93 2.95 -27.34
C ALA A 10 23.57 4.31 -26.73
N GLY A 11 24.56 5.11 -26.33
CA GLY A 11 24.36 6.47 -25.83
C GLY A 11 23.73 7.41 -26.86
N PHE A 12 24.24 7.44 -28.09
CA PHE A 12 23.69 8.27 -29.16
C PHE A 12 22.30 7.80 -29.62
N VAL A 13 22.07 6.49 -29.70
CA VAL A 13 20.74 5.93 -29.99
C VAL A 13 19.75 6.30 -28.89
N GLY A 14 20.15 6.16 -27.62
CA GLY A 14 19.33 6.58 -26.48
C GLY A 14 19.02 8.07 -26.49
N LEU A 15 20.01 8.92 -26.82
CA LEU A 15 19.82 10.37 -26.96
C LEU A 15 18.81 10.70 -28.07
N ILE A 16 18.97 10.12 -29.26
CA ILE A 16 18.09 10.35 -30.40
C ILE A 16 16.67 9.89 -30.07
N LEU A 17 16.51 8.70 -29.51
CA LEU A 17 15.19 8.18 -29.10
C LEU A 17 14.55 9.06 -28.04
N THR A 18 15.32 9.59 -27.08
CA THR A 18 14.82 10.51 -26.06
C THR A 18 14.35 11.83 -26.68
N ILE A 19 15.11 12.41 -27.61
CA ILE A 19 14.72 13.64 -28.31
C ILE A 19 13.46 13.39 -29.15
N LEU A 20 13.40 12.29 -29.90
CA LEU A 20 12.24 11.94 -30.70
C LEU A 20 11.00 11.68 -29.84
N ALA A 21 11.16 11.01 -28.69
CA ALA A 21 10.09 10.83 -27.72
C ALA A 21 9.63 12.16 -27.15
N TYR A 22 10.55 13.06 -26.76
CA TYR A 22 10.21 14.38 -26.24
C TYR A 22 9.48 15.24 -27.28
N VAL A 23 9.95 15.27 -28.53
CA VAL A 23 9.34 16.07 -29.60
C VAL A 23 8.04 15.44 -30.13
N GLY A 24 7.92 14.11 -30.15
CA GLY A 24 6.74 13.42 -30.64
C GLY A 24 5.64 13.27 -29.59
N ILE A 25 6.00 12.77 -28.40
CA ILE A 25 5.05 12.50 -27.31
C ILE A 25 4.76 13.77 -26.51
N GLY A 26 5.76 14.64 -26.32
CA GLY A 26 5.62 15.88 -25.54
C GLY A 26 4.44 16.76 -25.96
N PRO A 27 4.30 17.13 -27.26
CA PRO A 27 3.17 17.93 -27.74
C PRO A 27 1.82 17.23 -27.57
N VAL A 28 1.76 15.90 -27.73
CA VAL A 28 0.53 15.13 -27.53
C VAL A 28 0.11 15.16 -26.06
N VAL A 29 1.05 14.97 -25.14
CA VAL A 29 0.81 15.06 -23.70
C VAL A 29 0.42 16.49 -23.30
N LEU A 30 1.07 17.52 -23.86
CA LEU A 30 0.72 18.92 -23.62
C LEU A 30 -0.68 19.26 -24.15
N ALA A 31 -1.05 18.79 -25.33
CA ALA A 31 -2.38 18.97 -25.88
C ALA A 31 -3.45 18.29 -25.01
N PHE A 32 -3.18 17.07 -24.57
CA PHE A 32 -4.07 16.33 -23.67
C PHE A 32 -4.22 17.04 -22.31
N ASN A 33 -3.13 17.52 -21.73
CA ASN A 33 -3.15 18.35 -20.52
C ASN A 33 -3.95 19.64 -20.73
N GLY A 34 -3.83 20.28 -21.89
CA GLY A 34 -4.61 21.46 -22.25
C GLY A 34 -6.12 21.19 -22.31
N VAL A 35 -6.53 20.06 -22.87
CA VAL A 35 -7.94 19.63 -22.89
C VAL A 35 -8.45 19.34 -21.48
N LEU A 36 -7.68 18.60 -20.67
CA LEU A 36 -8.02 18.34 -19.28
C LEU A 36 -8.11 19.64 -18.47
N ALA A 37 -7.19 20.58 -18.68
CA ALA A 37 -7.18 21.88 -18.02
C ALA A 37 -8.42 22.69 -18.37
N ALA A 38 -8.79 22.72 -19.65
CA ALA A 38 -10.02 23.38 -20.11
C ALA A 38 -11.27 22.72 -19.50
N GLY A 39 -11.33 21.39 -19.45
CA GLY A 39 -12.44 20.65 -18.83
C GLY A 39 -12.59 20.95 -17.34
N VAL A 40 -11.49 20.95 -16.59
CA VAL A 40 -11.48 21.34 -15.17
C VAL A 40 -11.90 22.80 -15.01
N ARG A 41 -11.41 23.71 -15.86
CA ARG A 41 -11.75 25.14 -15.80
C ARG A 41 -13.24 25.38 -16.04
N VAL A 42 -13.87 24.68 -16.98
CA VAL A 42 -15.33 24.74 -17.18
C VAL A 42 -16.09 24.30 -15.93
N ILE A 43 -15.63 23.25 -15.24
CA ILE A 43 -16.27 22.76 -14.01
C ILE A 43 -16.12 23.76 -12.86
N VAL A 44 -14.94 24.38 -12.75
CA VAL A 44 -14.64 25.42 -11.76
C VAL A 44 -15.51 26.65 -12.02
N ASP A 45 -15.52 27.16 -13.25
CA ASP A 45 -16.26 28.36 -13.65
C ASP A 45 -17.78 28.15 -13.53
N ALA A 46 -18.27 26.93 -13.73
CA ALA A 46 -19.67 26.57 -13.54
C ALA A 46 -20.08 26.36 -12.06
N GLY A 47 -19.15 26.46 -11.11
CA GLY A 47 -19.42 26.23 -9.68
C GLY A 47 -19.73 24.76 -9.34
N MET A 48 -19.41 23.82 -10.23
CA MET A 48 -19.73 22.40 -10.09
C MET A 48 -18.53 21.57 -9.62
N LEU A 49 -17.66 22.17 -8.82
CA LEU A 49 -16.43 21.57 -8.30
C LEU A 49 -16.58 20.14 -7.73
N PRO A 50 -17.66 19.76 -7.03
CA PRO A 50 -17.84 18.36 -6.60
C PRO A 50 -17.82 17.37 -7.76
N LEU A 51 -18.38 17.72 -8.92
CA LEU A 51 -18.40 16.85 -10.10
C LEU A 51 -17.01 16.59 -10.69
N ALA A 52 -16.00 17.40 -10.35
CA ALA A 52 -14.62 17.15 -10.77
C ALA A 52 -14.12 15.77 -10.31
N SER A 53 -14.63 15.25 -9.19
CA SER A 53 -14.28 13.90 -8.69
C SER A 53 -14.63 12.78 -9.65
N ILE A 54 -15.59 12.97 -10.56
CA ILE A 54 -15.91 11.99 -11.63
C ILE A 54 -14.69 11.77 -12.55
N PHE A 55 -13.85 12.78 -12.73
CA PHE A 55 -12.64 12.70 -13.56
C PHE A 55 -11.38 12.49 -12.73
N VAL A 56 -11.28 13.18 -11.58
CA VAL A 56 -10.08 13.15 -10.74
C VAL A 56 -9.85 11.78 -10.11
N GLU A 57 -10.90 11.13 -9.59
CA GLU A 57 -10.73 9.84 -8.90
C GLU A 57 -10.31 8.70 -9.84
N PRO A 58 -10.93 8.50 -11.03
CA PRO A 58 -10.44 7.52 -11.99
C PRO A 58 -9.01 7.82 -12.47
N ALA A 59 -8.73 9.09 -12.79
CA ALA A 59 -7.42 9.49 -13.30
C ALA A 59 -6.31 9.27 -12.26
N LYS A 60 -6.58 9.52 -10.98
CA LYS A 60 -5.65 9.23 -9.88
C LYS A 60 -5.29 7.74 -9.81
N ILE A 61 -6.29 6.85 -9.91
CA ILE A 61 -6.08 5.39 -9.91
C ILE A 61 -5.31 4.92 -11.15
N LEU A 62 -5.46 5.62 -12.28
CA LEU A 62 -4.68 5.42 -13.51
C LEU A 62 -3.30 6.13 -13.49
N PHE A 63 -2.83 6.60 -12.33
CA PHE A 63 -1.53 7.28 -12.16
C PHE A 63 -1.38 8.59 -12.93
N LEU A 64 -2.49 9.26 -13.25
CA LEU A 64 -2.51 10.59 -13.85
C LEU A 64 -2.55 11.72 -12.81
N ASN A 65 -2.36 11.38 -11.52
CA ASN A 65 -2.39 12.33 -10.41
C ASN A 65 -1.35 13.46 -10.57
N ASN A 66 -0.13 13.16 -11.01
CA ASN A 66 0.89 14.19 -11.24
C ASN A 66 0.51 15.14 -12.38
N ALA A 67 -0.10 14.62 -13.46
CA ALA A 67 -0.53 15.44 -14.58
C ALA A 67 -1.66 16.40 -14.17
N ILE A 68 -2.61 15.92 -13.36
CA ILE A 68 -3.70 16.72 -12.83
C ILE A 68 -3.19 17.75 -11.81
N ASN A 69 -2.42 17.30 -10.81
CA ASN A 69 -2.01 18.12 -9.70
C ASN A 69 -0.94 19.14 -10.14
N HIS A 70 0.18 18.71 -10.71
CA HIS A 70 1.24 19.64 -11.12
C HIS A 70 0.99 20.33 -12.46
N GLY A 71 0.20 19.73 -13.35
CA GLY A 71 -0.09 20.30 -14.67
C GLY A 71 -1.25 21.28 -14.69
N ILE A 72 -2.23 21.14 -13.79
CA ILE A 72 -3.50 21.89 -13.87
C ILE A 72 -3.86 22.53 -12.54
N LEU A 73 -4.15 21.72 -11.51
CA LEU A 73 -4.72 22.20 -10.25
C LEU A 73 -3.74 23.06 -9.45
N GLY A 74 -2.46 22.67 -9.43
CA GLY A 74 -1.40 23.36 -8.71
C GLY A 74 -1.17 24.79 -9.20
N PRO A 75 -0.89 25.02 -10.51
CA PRO A 75 -0.74 26.37 -11.04
C PRO A 75 -1.96 27.25 -10.82
N LEU A 76 -3.17 26.74 -11.05
CA LEU A 76 -4.41 27.48 -10.82
C LEU A 76 -4.61 27.80 -9.33
N GLY A 77 -4.36 26.83 -8.46
CA GLY A 77 -4.46 27.01 -7.01
C GLY A 77 -3.43 27.99 -6.46
N ILE A 78 -2.22 28.05 -7.03
CA ILE A 78 -1.20 29.06 -6.64
C ILE A 78 -1.68 30.46 -7.02
N GLN A 79 -2.26 30.62 -8.21
CA GLN A 79 -2.83 31.91 -8.64
C GLN A 79 -3.94 32.35 -7.68
N GLU A 80 -4.90 31.46 -7.38
CA GLU A 80 -6.00 31.73 -6.46
C GLU A 80 -5.52 32.00 -5.03
N ALA A 81 -4.56 31.22 -4.52
CA ALA A 81 -4.03 31.37 -3.17
C ALA A 81 -3.17 32.64 -3.01
N THR A 82 -2.60 33.17 -4.09
CA THR A 82 -1.91 34.47 -4.06
C THR A 82 -2.87 35.62 -3.79
N GLU A 83 -4.12 35.51 -4.27
CA GLU A 83 -5.15 36.55 -4.11
C GLU A 83 -5.97 36.36 -2.83
N THR A 84 -6.30 35.11 -2.49
CA THR A 84 -7.26 34.79 -1.40
C THR A 84 -6.61 34.14 -0.17
N GLY A 85 -5.31 33.83 -0.24
CA GLY A 85 -4.53 33.18 0.82
C GLY A 85 -4.70 31.65 0.89
N LYS A 86 -5.62 31.06 0.12
CA LYS A 86 -5.87 29.61 0.08
C LYS A 86 -6.52 29.20 -1.23
N SER A 87 -6.51 27.91 -1.56
CA SER A 87 -7.27 27.38 -2.68
C SER A 87 -7.82 26.00 -2.36
N ILE A 88 -9.08 25.78 -2.75
CA ILE A 88 -9.72 24.46 -2.70
C ILE A 88 -9.12 23.50 -3.74
N LEU A 89 -8.52 24.02 -4.82
CA LEU A 89 -7.95 23.23 -5.91
C LEU A 89 -6.84 22.29 -5.44
N PHE A 90 -6.09 22.69 -4.41
CA PHE A 90 -5.09 21.83 -3.78
C PHE A 90 -5.67 20.59 -3.09
N MET A 91 -6.97 20.59 -2.78
CA MET A 91 -7.66 19.52 -2.07
C MET A 91 -8.37 18.53 -2.99
N LEU A 92 -8.58 18.89 -4.26
CA LEU A 92 -9.41 18.10 -5.18
C LEU A 92 -8.85 16.69 -5.44
N GLU A 93 -7.54 16.57 -5.62
CA GLU A 93 -6.87 15.29 -5.86
C GLU A 93 -6.33 14.67 -4.57
N SER A 94 -5.77 15.50 -3.69
CA SER A 94 -5.01 15.06 -2.53
C SER A 94 -5.87 14.68 -1.31
N ASN A 95 -7.21 14.75 -1.39
CA ASN A 95 -8.09 14.45 -0.27
C ASN A 95 -7.92 12.98 0.16
N PRO A 96 -7.48 12.70 1.40
CA PRO A 96 -7.26 11.32 1.84
C PRO A 96 -8.56 10.59 2.22
N GLY A 97 -9.68 11.30 2.38
CA GLY A 97 -10.94 10.71 2.84
C GLY A 97 -11.49 9.58 1.97
N PRO A 98 -11.59 9.73 0.63
CA PRO A 98 -12.15 8.69 -0.24
C PRO A 98 -11.41 7.36 -0.14
N GLY A 99 -10.07 7.39 -0.23
CA GLY A 99 -9.23 6.19 -0.09
C GLY A 99 -9.31 5.57 1.31
N LEU A 100 -9.32 6.40 2.36
CA LEU A 100 -9.48 5.92 3.74
C LEU A 100 -10.81 5.18 3.92
N GLY A 101 -11.90 5.72 3.38
CA GLY A 101 -13.22 5.08 3.47
C GLY A 101 -13.24 3.68 2.83
N ILE A 102 -12.60 3.52 1.67
CA ILE A 102 -12.48 2.22 0.99
C ILE A 102 -11.67 1.24 1.84
N LEU A 103 -10.52 1.66 2.35
CA LEU A 103 -9.65 0.80 3.17
C LEU A 103 -10.34 0.37 4.47
N LEU A 104 -11.06 1.28 5.13
CA LEU A 104 -11.86 0.93 6.30
C LEU A 104 -13.00 -0.03 5.96
N ALA A 105 -13.61 0.09 4.78
CA ALA A 105 -14.63 -0.85 4.33
C ALA A 105 -14.06 -2.26 4.12
N PHE A 106 -12.84 -2.39 3.58
CA PHE A 106 -12.13 -3.66 3.50
C PHE A 106 -11.75 -4.22 4.88
N MET A 107 -11.35 -3.37 5.82
CA MET A 107 -11.02 -3.79 7.19
C MET A 107 -12.22 -4.47 7.87
N VAL A 108 -13.42 -3.95 7.64
CA VAL A 108 -14.64 -4.50 8.26
C VAL A 108 -15.25 -5.63 7.43
N PHE A 109 -15.48 -5.39 6.14
CA PHE A 109 -16.28 -6.24 5.25
C PHE A 109 -15.49 -6.97 4.16
N GLY A 110 -14.19 -6.69 4.02
CA GLY A 110 -13.32 -7.42 3.11
C GLY A 110 -13.12 -8.87 3.54
N LYS A 111 -12.46 -9.65 2.67
CA LYS A 111 -12.13 -11.06 2.90
C LYS A 111 -10.65 -11.32 2.60
N GLY A 112 -10.11 -12.40 3.16
CA GLY A 112 -8.75 -12.86 2.90
C GLY A 112 -7.68 -11.79 3.13
N ALA A 113 -6.62 -11.84 2.33
CA ALA A 113 -5.46 -10.94 2.41
C ALA A 113 -5.83 -9.45 2.35
N ALA A 114 -6.85 -9.08 1.58
CA ALA A 114 -7.32 -7.69 1.49
C ALA A 114 -7.89 -7.18 2.82
N LYS A 115 -8.54 -8.02 3.61
CA LYS A 115 -8.99 -7.61 4.96
C LYS A 115 -7.81 -7.34 5.88
N TYR A 116 -6.86 -8.27 5.97
CA TYR A 116 -5.75 -8.19 6.91
C TYR A 116 -4.76 -7.04 6.59
N SER A 117 -4.45 -6.85 5.31
CA SER A 117 -3.54 -5.79 4.86
C SER A 117 -4.17 -4.38 4.89
N SER A 118 -5.50 -4.26 4.81
CA SER A 118 -6.19 -2.96 4.72
C SER A 118 -5.93 -2.02 5.91
N GLY A 119 -5.69 -2.57 7.11
CA GLY A 119 -5.39 -1.75 8.28
C GLY A 119 -4.03 -1.07 8.22
N GLY A 120 -2.99 -1.81 7.82
CA GLY A 120 -1.67 -1.23 7.57
C GLY A 120 -1.72 -0.22 6.41
N ALA A 121 -2.44 -0.58 5.34
CA ALA A 121 -2.64 0.31 4.20
C ALA A 121 -3.35 1.61 4.59
N ALA A 122 -4.34 1.58 5.50
CA ALA A 122 -5.05 2.77 5.96
C ALA A 122 -4.14 3.76 6.68
N VAL A 123 -3.19 3.27 7.48
CA VAL A 123 -2.20 4.11 8.17
C VAL A 123 -1.23 4.73 7.16
N ILE A 124 -0.70 3.93 6.23
CA ILE A 124 0.22 4.40 5.18
C ILE A 124 -0.47 5.45 4.29
N HIS A 125 -1.73 5.22 3.95
CA HIS A 125 -2.55 6.15 3.17
C HIS A 125 -2.77 7.47 3.93
N PHE A 126 -3.36 7.39 5.11
CA PHE A 126 -3.87 8.56 5.82
C PHE A 126 -2.76 9.38 6.50
N VAL A 127 -1.84 8.71 7.19
CA VAL A 127 -0.75 9.35 7.93
C VAL A 127 0.49 9.51 7.05
N GLY A 128 0.80 8.50 6.23
CA GLY A 128 1.94 8.55 5.31
C GLY A 128 1.68 9.40 4.06
N GLY A 129 0.42 9.57 3.66
CA GLY A 129 0.06 10.35 2.48
C GLY A 129 0.39 9.67 1.15
N ILE A 130 0.57 8.34 1.14
CA ILE A 130 0.83 7.55 -0.06
C ILE A 130 -0.51 7.01 -0.56
N HIS A 131 -1.13 7.72 -1.50
CA HIS A 131 -2.49 7.40 -1.96
C HIS A 131 -2.51 6.17 -2.87
N GLU A 132 -1.38 5.81 -3.47
CA GLU A 132 -1.27 4.65 -4.34
C GLU A 132 -1.51 3.31 -3.62
N ILE A 133 -1.41 3.28 -2.27
CA ILE A 133 -1.58 2.07 -1.48
C ILE A 133 -3.00 1.48 -1.58
N TYR A 134 -4.02 2.33 -1.80
CA TYR A 134 -5.40 1.83 -1.89
C TYR A 134 -5.81 1.47 -3.32
N PHE A 135 -5.01 1.78 -4.34
CA PHE A 135 -5.38 1.52 -5.73
C PHE A 135 -5.57 0.03 -6.03
N PRO A 136 -4.72 -0.90 -5.54
CA PRO A 136 -4.94 -2.33 -5.74
C PRO A 136 -6.30 -2.79 -5.25
N TYR A 137 -6.80 -2.25 -4.13
CA TYR A 137 -8.13 -2.58 -3.60
C TYR A 137 -9.26 -2.17 -4.55
N VAL A 138 -9.12 -1.03 -5.24
CA VAL A 138 -10.09 -0.62 -6.27
C VAL A 138 -9.93 -1.45 -7.54
N LEU A 139 -8.71 -1.82 -7.91
CA LEU A 139 -8.46 -2.66 -9.08
C LEU A 139 -8.95 -4.10 -8.89
N MET A 140 -8.93 -4.63 -7.66
CA MET A 140 -9.52 -5.93 -7.34
C MET A 140 -11.02 -5.95 -7.67
N LYS A 141 -11.73 -4.84 -7.39
CA LYS A 141 -13.15 -4.70 -7.64
C LYS A 141 -13.45 -3.28 -8.16
N PRO A 142 -13.40 -3.07 -9.49
CA PRO A 142 -13.52 -1.74 -10.13
C PRO A 142 -14.78 -0.95 -9.78
N MET A 143 -15.86 -1.61 -9.36
CA MET A 143 -17.08 -0.95 -8.85
C MET A 143 -16.80 -0.03 -7.65
N LEU A 144 -15.74 -0.28 -6.88
CA LEU A 144 -15.28 0.58 -5.79
C LEU A 144 -14.83 1.98 -6.26
N LEU A 145 -14.60 2.17 -7.57
CA LEU A 145 -14.41 3.49 -8.14
C LEU A 145 -15.60 4.42 -7.85
N LEU A 146 -16.82 3.89 -7.80
CA LEU A 146 -18.01 4.66 -7.42
C LEU A 146 -17.93 5.16 -5.97
N ALA A 147 -17.33 4.39 -5.06
CA ALA A 147 -17.10 4.81 -3.69
C ALA A 147 -16.07 5.93 -3.61
N ALA A 148 -14.98 5.83 -4.39
CA ALA A 148 -13.98 6.90 -4.50
C ALA A 148 -14.61 8.20 -5.02
N ILE A 149 -15.38 8.12 -6.12
CA ILE A 149 -16.08 9.27 -6.70
C ILE A 149 -17.05 9.89 -5.69
N ALA A 150 -17.93 9.09 -5.08
CA ALA A 150 -18.92 9.60 -4.11
C ALA A 150 -18.25 10.23 -2.88
N GLY A 151 -17.18 9.61 -2.38
CA GLY A 151 -16.36 10.18 -1.30
C GLY A 151 -15.71 11.51 -1.71
N GLY A 152 -15.11 11.56 -2.90
CA GLY A 152 -14.48 12.76 -3.44
C GLY A 152 -15.49 13.91 -3.58
N MET A 153 -16.63 13.63 -4.23
CA MET A 153 -17.72 14.59 -4.43
C MET A 153 -18.21 15.17 -3.10
N SER A 154 -18.50 14.30 -2.12
CA SER A 154 -19.02 14.72 -0.82
C SER A 154 -18.00 15.50 0.02
N GLY A 155 -16.72 15.13 -0.06
CA GLY A 155 -15.62 15.89 0.54
C GLY A 155 -15.49 17.29 -0.05
N VAL A 156 -15.40 17.38 -1.38
CA VAL A 156 -15.29 18.66 -2.10
C VAL A 156 -16.51 19.55 -1.83
N PHE A 157 -17.72 18.97 -1.83
CA PHE A 157 -18.93 19.70 -1.46
C PHE A 157 -18.86 20.25 -0.03
N THR A 158 -18.33 19.49 0.92
CA THR A 158 -18.15 19.95 2.29
C THR A 158 -17.11 21.07 2.37
N PHE A 159 -16.00 20.96 1.64
CA PHE A 159 -14.99 22.03 1.58
C PHE A 159 -15.57 23.34 1.03
N LEU A 160 -16.43 23.26 0.01
CA LEU A 160 -17.15 24.42 -0.52
C LEU A 160 -18.12 25.02 0.48
N LEU A 161 -18.90 24.18 1.18
CA LEU A 161 -19.87 24.64 2.16
C LEU A 161 -19.21 25.46 3.29
N PHE A 162 -18.01 25.06 3.71
CA PHE A 162 -17.23 25.76 4.73
C PHE A 162 -16.27 26.81 4.14
N ASN A 163 -16.23 26.96 2.81
CA ASN A 163 -15.30 27.83 2.09
C ASN A 163 -13.85 27.67 2.56
N VAL A 164 -13.37 26.42 2.62
CA VAL A 164 -12.00 26.08 3.07
C VAL A 164 -11.11 25.70 1.89
N GLY A 165 -9.80 25.89 2.10
CA GLY A 165 -8.76 25.55 1.14
C GLY A 165 -7.42 25.33 1.83
N LEU A 166 -6.38 25.03 1.06
CA LEU A 166 -5.01 24.94 1.56
C LEU A 166 -4.17 26.11 1.05
N VAL A 167 -3.07 26.43 1.73
CA VAL A 167 -2.13 27.49 1.30
C VAL A 167 -1.22 27.03 0.14
N ALA A 168 -1.01 25.72 0.01
CA ALA A 168 -0.19 25.10 -1.02
C ALA A 168 -0.60 23.63 -1.20
N VAL A 169 -0.07 22.99 -2.26
CA VAL A 169 -0.25 21.54 -2.50
C VAL A 169 0.40 20.75 -1.34
N PRO A 170 -0.35 19.89 -0.63
CA PRO A 170 0.21 19.04 0.41
C PRO A 170 1.04 17.92 -0.20
N SER A 171 2.30 17.78 0.22
CA SER A 171 3.20 16.71 -0.23
C SER A 171 4.05 16.20 0.95
N PRO A 172 3.92 14.92 1.35
CA PRO A 172 2.93 13.93 0.89
C PRO A 172 1.47 14.36 1.15
N GLY A 173 0.50 13.72 0.50
CA GLY A 173 -0.94 14.00 0.69
C GLY A 173 -1.53 13.47 2.00
N SER A 174 -0.78 13.56 3.11
CA SER A 174 -1.15 13.03 4.42
C SER A 174 -2.06 13.99 5.19
N ILE A 175 -2.79 13.48 6.18
CA ILE A 175 -3.54 14.32 7.12
C ILE A 175 -2.64 15.34 7.82
N VAL A 176 -1.39 14.98 8.13
CA VAL A 176 -0.44 15.87 8.79
C VAL A 176 -0.10 17.05 7.88
N ALA A 177 0.22 16.78 6.62
CA ALA A 177 0.49 17.83 5.63
C ALA A 177 -0.76 18.69 5.39
N TYR A 178 -1.93 18.08 5.31
CA TYR A 178 -3.22 18.79 5.23
C TYR A 178 -3.39 19.78 6.35
N MET A 179 -3.22 19.35 7.61
CA MET A 179 -3.39 20.23 8.77
C MET A 179 -2.34 21.35 8.79
N LEU A 180 -1.09 21.06 8.41
CA LEU A 180 -0.03 22.07 8.31
C LEU A 180 -0.29 23.11 7.22
N MET A 181 -0.86 22.70 6.09
CA MET A 181 -1.18 23.59 4.97
C MET A 181 -2.56 24.25 5.10
N THR A 182 -3.32 23.94 6.15
CA THR A 182 -4.64 24.56 6.37
C THR A 182 -4.46 25.93 7.03
N PRO A 183 -5.06 27.01 6.49
CA PRO A 183 -5.07 28.32 7.14
C PRO A 183 -5.69 28.28 8.55
N ARG A 184 -5.28 29.21 9.41
CA ARG A 184 -5.88 29.36 10.75
C ARG A 184 -7.37 29.67 10.62
N GLY A 185 -8.20 28.90 11.33
CA GLY A 185 -9.67 29.03 11.31
C GLY A 185 -10.37 28.01 10.40
N ASP A 186 -9.69 27.48 9.39
CA ASP A 186 -10.30 26.57 8.40
C ASP A 186 -10.28 25.09 8.80
N HIS A 187 -9.57 24.76 9.88
CA HIS A 187 -9.28 23.37 10.26
C HIS A 187 -10.54 22.54 10.49
N LEU A 188 -11.59 23.14 11.06
CA LEU A 188 -12.85 22.46 11.29
C LEU A 188 -13.50 22.03 9.97
N GLY A 189 -13.58 22.92 8.98
CA GLY A 189 -14.15 22.60 7.67
C GLY A 189 -13.33 21.56 6.92
N VAL A 190 -11.99 21.63 7.00
CA VAL A 190 -11.10 20.63 6.39
C VAL A 190 -11.29 19.26 7.04
N ILE A 191 -11.27 19.18 8.38
CA ILE A 191 -11.46 17.92 9.09
C ILE A 191 -12.85 17.33 8.78
N LEU A 192 -13.90 18.15 8.80
CA LEU A 192 -15.26 17.71 8.48
C LEU A 192 -15.35 17.17 7.05
N GLY A 193 -14.75 17.84 6.06
CA GLY A 193 -14.77 17.36 4.68
C GLY A 193 -14.03 16.03 4.49
N ILE A 194 -12.93 15.81 5.20
CA ILE A 194 -12.23 14.52 5.21
C ILE A 194 -13.09 13.43 5.86
N ILE A 195 -13.74 13.73 6.99
CA ILE A 195 -14.63 12.80 7.69
C ILE A 195 -15.83 12.44 6.81
N VAL A 196 -16.48 13.43 6.19
CA VAL A 196 -17.62 13.20 5.29
C VAL A 196 -17.21 12.36 4.10
N ALA A 197 -16.10 12.69 3.43
CA ALA A 197 -15.57 11.90 2.32
C ALA A 197 -15.30 10.45 2.73
N THR A 198 -14.69 10.26 3.91
CA THR A 198 -14.43 8.93 4.48
C THR A 198 -15.73 8.17 4.74
N ALA A 199 -16.71 8.80 5.38
CA ALA A 199 -17.97 8.18 5.74
C ALA A 199 -18.80 7.77 4.51
N VAL A 200 -18.89 8.65 3.52
CA VAL A 200 -19.61 8.38 2.27
C VAL A 200 -18.91 7.29 1.47
N SER A 201 -17.60 7.38 1.28
CA SER A 201 -16.83 6.34 0.60
C SER A 201 -16.93 5.00 1.32
N PHE A 202 -16.81 4.97 2.65
CA PHE A 202 -17.00 3.78 3.46
C PHE A 202 -18.39 3.18 3.28
N ALA A 203 -19.46 3.98 3.31
CA ALA A 203 -20.82 3.50 3.17
C ALA A 203 -21.07 2.87 1.79
N VAL A 204 -20.62 3.53 0.72
CA VAL A 204 -20.75 3.03 -0.66
C VAL A 204 -19.90 1.77 -0.86
N ALA A 205 -18.65 1.78 -0.42
CA ALA A 205 -17.75 0.63 -0.49
C ALA A 205 -18.30 -0.56 0.32
N SER A 206 -18.82 -0.32 1.52
CA SER A 206 -19.44 -1.36 2.34
C SER A 206 -20.64 -2.02 1.66
N LEU A 207 -21.47 -1.23 0.96
CA LEU A 207 -22.60 -1.75 0.20
C LEU A 207 -22.14 -2.60 -0.99
N ILE A 208 -21.09 -2.16 -1.69
CA ILE A 208 -20.49 -2.90 -2.82
C ILE A 208 -19.91 -4.24 -2.33
N LEU A 209 -19.08 -4.22 -1.27
CA LEU A 209 -18.42 -5.40 -0.72
C LEU A 209 -19.40 -6.41 -0.11
N LYS A 210 -20.51 -5.95 0.48
CA LYS A 210 -21.54 -6.85 1.03
C LYS A 210 -22.38 -7.52 -0.05
N ARG A 211 -22.61 -6.84 -1.18
CA ARG A 211 -23.48 -7.33 -2.26
C ARG A 211 -22.72 -8.09 -3.34
N SER A 212 -21.39 -8.01 -3.36
CA SER A 212 -20.60 -8.74 -4.32
C SER A 212 -20.57 -10.23 -4.01
N THR A 213 -21.14 -11.01 -4.93
CA THR A 213 -20.98 -12.47 -5.02
C THR A 213 -19.82 -12.90 -5.92
N ASP A 214 -19.20 -11.96 -6.65
CA ASP A 214 -18.06 -12.25 -7.54
C ASP A 214 -16.83 -12.71 -6.75
N GLU A 215 -16.03 -13.57 -7.38
CA GLU A 215 -14.65 -13.79 -6.96
C GLU A 215 -13.86 -12.48 -7.18
N ASP A 216 -13.44 -11.87 -6.08
CA ASP A 216 -12.53 -10.73 -6.13
C ASP A 216 -11.21 -11.19 -6.75
N GLN A 217 -10.61 -10.38 -7.63
CA GLN A 217 -9.22 -10.63 -8.04
C GLN A 217 -8.34 -10.66 -6.80
N GLU A 218 -7.34 -11.54 -6.78
CA GLU A 218 -6.40 -11.59 -5.66
C GLU A 218 -5.65 -10.26 -5.53
N LEU A 219 -5.44 -9.83 -4.28
CA LEU A 219 -4.77 -8.57 -3.98
C LEU A 219 -3.37 -8.50 -4.61
N GLU A 220 -2.69 -9.64 -4.71
CA GLU A 220 -1.38 -9.76 -5.34
C GLU A 220 -1.46 -9.48 -6.85
N GLU A 221 -2.42 -10.07 -7.56
CA GLU A 221 -2.63 -9.80 -8.98
C GLU A 221 -2.97 -8.32 -9.23
N ALA A 222 -3.85 -7.75 -8.40
CA ALA A 222 -4.20 -6.34 -8.50
C ALA A 222 -3.00 -5.41 -8.21
N THR A 223 -2.13 -5.80 -7.27
CA THR A 223 -0.87 -5.11 -6.99
C THR A 223 0.09 -5.21 -8.17
N SER A 224 0.20 -6.38 -8.80
CA SER A 224 1.00 -6.58 -10.01
C SER A 224 0.51 -5.72 -11.19
N LYS A 225 -0.80 -5.69 -11.43
CA LYS A 225 -1.43 -4.81 -12.44
C LYS A 225 -1.17 -3.34 -12.16
N MET A 226 -1.25 -2.93 -10.90
CA MET A 226 -0.94 -1.58 -10.46
C MET A 226 0.53 -1.20 -10.76
N GLU A 227 1.49 -2.07 -10.46
CA GLU A 227 2.90 -1.84 -10.78
C GLU A 227 3.17 -1.80 -12.29
N ALA A 228 2.48 -2.64 -13.07
CA ALA A 228 2.56 -2.64 -14.53
C ALA A 228 2.04 -1.31 -15.12
N MET A 229 0.91 -0.80 -14.64
CA MET A 229 0.37 0.50 -15.06
C MET A 229 1.28 1.67 -14.65
N LYS A 230 1.88 1.59 -13.45
CA LYS A 230 2.83 2.59 -12.96
C LYS A 230 4.17 2.56 -13.72
N GLY A 231 4.50 1.44 -14.36
CA GLY A 231 5.78 1.22 -15.06
C GLY A 231 6.99 1.06 -14.14
N LYS A 232 6.78 0.96 -12.81
CA LYS A 232 7.83 0.76 -11.80
C LYS A 232 7.26 0.12 -10.54
N ARG A 233 8.10 -0.58 -9.79
CA ARG A 233 7.71 -1.17 -8.49
C ARG A 233 7.20 -0.10 -7.54
N SER A 234 6.16 -0.44 -6.79
CA SER A 234 5.60 0.45 -5.77
C SER A 234 6.40 0.34 -4.49
N SER A 235 6.77 1.48 -3.89
CA SER A 235 7.46 1.54 -2.60
C SER A 235 6.69 0.88 -1.46
N VAL A 236 5.39 0.64 -1.67
CA VAL A 236 4.48 0.08 -0.69
C VAL A 236 3.93 -1.30 -1.04
N ALA A 237 4.36 -1.90 -2.16
CA ALA A 237 3.93 -3.24 -2.55
C ALA A 237 4.28 -4.29 -1.48
N GLY A 238 5.41 -4.14 -0.77
CA GLY A 238 5.79 -5.02 0.34
C GLY A 238 4.80 -4.99 1.51
N ALA A 239 4.13 -3.85 1.75
CA ALA A 239 3.11 -3.74 2.79
C ALA A 239 1.78 -4.42 2.41
N LEU A 240 1.52 -4.62 1.11
CA LEU A 240 0.33 -5.31 0.59
C LEU A 240 0.53 -6.81 0.41
N LYS A 241 1.79 -7.25 0.29
CA LYS A 241 2.18 -8.67 0.09
C LYS A 241 2.40 -9.44 1.40
N SER A 242 2.25 -8.80 2.56
CA SER A 242 2.19 -9.52 3.84
C SER A 242 0.77 -10.03 4.05
N ASP A 243 0.51 -11.25 3.55
CA ASP A 243 -0.42 -12.27 4.09
C ASP A 243 -0.93 -13.25 3.01
N SER A 244 -0.45 -13.18 1.76
CA SER A 244 -0.81 -14.10 0.68
C SER A 244 0.37 -15.01 0.25
N GLU A 245 1.04 -15.63 1.20
CA GLU A 245 1.77 -16.88 0.93
C GLU A 245 1.07 -18.03 1.66
N GLU A 246 -0.07 -18.44 1.10
CA GLU A 246 -0.46 -19.85 1.16
C GLU A 246 0.28 -20.58 0.03
N ALA A 247 1.21 -21.44 0.46
CA ALA A 247 1.55 -22.72 -0.15
C ALA A 247 1.76 -22.78 -1.68
N THR A 248 2.91 -22.31 -2.13
CA THR A 248 3.76 -23.17 -3.00
C THR A 248 5.10 -23.39 -2.32
N THR A 249 5.05 -23.98 -1.14
CA THR A 249 6.22 -24.67 -0.59
C THR A 249 6.32 -26.01 -1.31
N THR A 250 7.17 -26.08 -2.33
CA THR A 250 7.84 -27.35 -2.60
C THR A 250 8.43 -27.84 -1.28
N PRO A 251 8.13 -29.07 -0.83
CA PRO A 251 8.82 -29.66 0.30
C PRO A 251 10.25 -29.96 -0.16
N ASP A 252 11.14 -28.98 -0.07
CA ASP A 252 12.57 -29.27 0.00
C ASP A 252 12.85 -29.76 1.43
N GLN A 253 12.38 -30.99 1.68
CA GLN A 253 12.82 -31.80 2.78
C GLN A 253 14.30 -32.12 2.57
N VAL A 254 15.15 -31.59 3.43
CA VAL A 254 16.36 -32.30 3.85
C VAL A 254 16.45 -32.18 5.37
N GLY A 255 16.12 -33.29 6.03
CA GLY A 255 16.08 -33.44 7.47
C GLY A 255 14.68 -33.80 7.95
N THR A 256 14.39 -35.09 8.06
CA THR A 256 13.27 -35.62 8.86
C THR A 256 13.28 -34.93 10.23
N ILE A 257 12.28 -34.11 10.52
CA ILE A 257 12.08 -33.57 11.87
C ILE A 257 11.66 -34.76 12.72
N ASP A 258 12.60 -35.27 13.51
CA ASP A 258 12.30 -36.30 14.48
C ASP A 258 11.49 -35.65 15.61
N ARG A 259 10.16 -35.83 15.57
CA ARG A 259 9.16 -35.10 16.37
C ARG A 259 9.43 -35.21 17.88
N ASP A 260 10.03 -36.31 18.30
CA ASP A 260 10.37 -36.60 19.70
C ASP A 260 11.69 -35.93 20.18
N GLN A 261 12.44 -35.27 19.29
CA GLN A 261 13.74 -34.68 19.61
C GLN A 261 13.76 -33.14 19.66
N VAL A 262 12.68 -32.45 19.25
CA VAL A 262 12.66 -30.98 19.24
C VAL A 262 12.42 -30.45 20.66
N LYS A 263 13.49 -30.01 21.33
CA LYS A 263 13.44 -29.40 22.66
C LYS A 263 13.66 -27.90 22.61
N LYS A 264 14.31 -27.38 21.57
CA LYS A 264 14.63 -25.96 21.43
C LYS A 264 14.33 -25.41 20.04
N ILE A 265 13.47 -24.39 20.00
CA ILE A 265 13.13 -23.62 18.80
C ILE A 265 13.76 -22.23 18.89
N VAL A 266 14.48 -21.83 17.84
CA VAL A 266 15.12 -20.51 17.75
C VAL A 266 14.56 -19.71 16.59
N PHE A 267 13.97 -18.55 16.89
CA PHE A 267 13.64 -17.55 15.88
C PHE A 267 14.87 -16.70 15.54
N ALA A 268 15.31 -16.75 14.29
CA ALA A 268 16.45 -15.97 13.83
C ALA A 268 16.05 -14.85 12.86
N CYS A 269 16.55 -13.64 13.12
CA CYS A 269 16.51 -12.52 12.17
C CYS A 269 17.86 -11.81 12.11
N ASP A 270 18.04 -10.82 11.23
CA ASP A 270 19.35 -10.19 11.01
C ASP A 270 19.94 -9.58 12.30
N ALA A 271 19.12 -8.83 13.05
CA ALA A 271 19.52 -8.17 14.30
C ALA A 271 19.16 -8.92 15.58
N GLY A 272 18.35 -9.98 15.51
CA GLY A 272 17.82 -10.68 16.68
C GLY A 272 16.80 -9.90 17.52
N MET A 273 16.41 -8.69 17.11
CA MET A 273 15.46 -7.82 17.81
C MET A 273 14.37 -7.34 16.84
N GLY A 274 13.11 -7.32 17.28
CA GLY A 274 11.95 -6.92 16.45
C GLY A 274 11.02 -8.09 16.12
N SER A 275 10.86 -8.40 14.83
CA SER A 275 9.89 -9.38 14.34
C SER A 275 10.13 -10.81 14.87
N SER A 276 11.39 -11.21 15.08
CA SER A 276 11.75 -12.49 15.70
C SER A 276 11.35 -12.59 17.17
N ALA A 277 11.41 -11.49 17.92
CA ALA A 277 10.99 -11.45 19.33
C ALA A 277 9.47 -11.62 19.45
N MET A 278 8.73 -11.01 18.52
CA MET A 278 7.27 -11.12 18.47
C MET A 278 6.83 -12.53 18.08
N GLY A 279 7.40 -13.10 17.00
CA GLY A 279 7.12 -14.48 16.58
C GLY A 279 7.46 -15.51 17.67
N ALA A 280 8.63 -15.36 18.32
CA ALA A 280 9.02 -16.21 19.44
C ALA A 280 8.03 -16.12 20.61
N SER A 281 7.54 -14.92 20.94
CA SER A 281 6.55 -14.74 22.02
C SER A 281 5.21 -15.40 21.69
N ILE A 282 4.74 -15.30 20.44
CA ILE A 282 3.50 -15.93 19.99
C ILE A 282 3.64 -17.47 20.04
N LEU A 283 4.71 -18.03 19.45
CA LEU A 283 4.91 -19.48 19.44
C LEU A 283 5.12 -20.02 20.86
N LYS A 284 5.91 -19.32 21.70
CA LYS A 284 6.10 -19.69 23.12
C LYS A 284 4.77 -19.83 23.85
N ASN A 285 3.86 -18.87 23.66
CA ASN A 285 2.54 -18.91 24.28
C ASN A 285 1.71 -20.11 23.76
N LYS A 286 1.79 -20.45 22.47
CA LYS A 286 1.06 -21.57 21.87
C LYS A 286 1.60 -22.92 22.32
N VAL A 287 2.92 -23.11 22.29
CA VAL A 287 3.62 -24.30 22.81
C VAL A 287 3.28 -24.54 24.28
N THR A 288 3.32 -23.47 25.11
CA THR A 288 2.95 -23.56 26.54
C THR A 288 1.49 -23.97 26.72
N LYS A 289 0.57 -23.38 25.93
CA LYS A 289 -0.86 -23.74 25.96
C LYS A 289 -1.14 -25.17 25.49
N ALA A 290 -0.33 -25.69 24.57
CA ALA A 290 -0.41 -27.06 24.08
C ALA A 290 0.20 -28.09 25.05
N GLY A 291 0.81 -27.66 26.16
CA GLY A 291 1.44 -28.54 27.14
C GLY A 291 2.77 -29.15 26.70
N LEU A 292 3.39 -28.59 25.65
CA LEU A 292 4.67 -29.06 25.11
C LEU A 292 5.83 -28.45 25.92
N SER A 293 6.76 -29.29 26.38
CA SER A 293 7.97 -28.85 27.11
C SER A 293 9.09 -28.43 26.16
N ILE A 294 8.82 -27.43 25.30
CA ILE A 294 9.76 -26.94 24.29
C ILE A 294 10.20 -25.51 24.62
N GLU A 295 11.50 -25.27 24.63
CA GLU A 295 12.08 -23.93 24.84
C GLU A 295 12.01 -23.13 23.53
N VAL A 296 11.40 -21.94 23.57
CA VAL A 296 11.31 -21.03 22.43
C VAL A 296 12.07 -19.74 22.75
N THR A 297 13.07 -19.41 21.92
CA THR A 297 13.90 -18.21 22.06
C THR A 297 14.11 -17.50 20.72
N ASN A 298 14.64 -16.27 20.75
CA ASN A 298 15.04 -15.53 19.56
C ASN A 298 16.52 -15.13 19.61
N LYS A 299 17.20 -15.13 18.46
CA LYS A 299 18.60 -14.74 18.30
C LYS A 299 18.85 -14.02 16.97
N ALA A 300 19.99 -13.33 16.87
CA ALA A 300 20.49 -12.89 15.57
C ALA A 300 20.99 -14.11 14.78
N ILE A 301 20.92 -14.08 13.44
CA ILE A 301 21.38 -15.20 12.58
C ILE A 301 22.83 -15.59 12.89
N ASN A 302 23.69 -14.62 13.17
CA ASN A 302 25.09 -14.87 13.49
C ASN A 302 25.32 -15.46 14.90
N GLN A 303 24.28 -15.54 15.72
CA GLN A 303 24.30 -15.97 17.13
C GLN A 303 23.33 -17.14 17.39
N ILE A 304 22.94 -17.88 16.35
CA ILE A 304 22.14 -19.10 16.50
C ILE A 304 23.00 -20.12 17.25
N PRO A 305 22.54 -20.66 18.40
CA PRO A 305 23.30 -21.62 19.18
C PRO A 305 23.28 -23.00 18.54
N ASP A 306 24.31 -23.81 18.81
CA ASP A 306 24.45 -25.16 18.23
C ASP A 306 23.43 -26.17 18.79
N ASP A 307 22.83 -25.84 19.95
CA ASP A 307 21.78 -26.63 20.61
C ASP A 307 20.37 -26.30 20.10
N ALA A 308 20.24 -25.47 19.03
CA ALA A 308 18.97 -25.29 18.36
C ALA A 308 18.58 -26.58 17.61
N ASP A 309 17.36 -27.06 17.81
CA ASP A 309 16.82 -28.22 17.08
C ASP A 309 16.06 -27.77 15.84
N LEU A 310 15.29 -26.68 15.99
CA LEU A 310 14.49 -26.09 14.93
C LEU A 310 14.76 -24.58 14.82
N ILE A 311 15.05 -24.11 13.61
CA ILE A 311 15.33 -22.70 13.33
C ILE A 311 14.20 -22.13 12.47
N ILE A 312 13.57 -21.06 12.94
CA ILE A 312 12.49 -20.36 12.22
C ILE A 312 13.00 -18.99 11.76
N THR A 313 12.89 -18.70 10.47
CA THR A 313 13.34 -17.43 9.87
C THR A 313 12.33 -16.87 8.87
N HIS A 314 12.48 -15.58 8.54
CA HIS A 314 11.81 -15.04 7.36
C HIS A 314 12.38 -15.73 6.11
N LYS A 315 11.56 -15.96 5.08
CA LYS A 315 11.99 -16.58 3.81
C LYS A 315 13.25 -15.94 3.21
N ASP A 316 13.34 -14.61 3.22
CA ASP A 316 14.49 -13.86 2.69
C ASP A 316 15.79 -14.07 3.49
N LEU A 317 15.70 -14.68 4.68
CA LEU A 317 16.80 -14.90 5.59
C LEU A 317 17.13 -16.38 5.79
N THR A 318 16.32 -17.30 5.24
CA THR A 318 16.48 -18.74 5.44
C THR A 318 17.80 -19.25 4.88
N ASP A 319 18.21 -18.79 3.70
CA ASP A 319 19.49 -19.22 3.10
C ASP A 319 20.70 -18.80 3.96
N ARG A 320 20.63 -17.61 4.57
CA ARG A 320 21.67 -17.14 5.50
C ARG A 320 21.72 -18.01 6.76
N ALA A 321 20.58 -18.42 7.29
CA ALA A 321 20.51 -19.31 8.45
C ALA A 321 21.00 -20.74 8.11
N ARG A 322 20.64 -21.27 6.95
CA ARG A 322 21.13 -22.56 6.43
C ARG A 322 22.65 -22.56 6.25
N ALA A 323 23.20 -21.48 5.69
CA ALA A 323 24.65 -21.34 5.56
C ALA A 323 25.38 -21.37 6.92
N LYS A 324 24.73 -20.89 7.99
CA LYS A 324 25.30 -20.88 9.34
C LYS A 324 25.13 -22.21 10.07
N GLN A 325 23.98 -22.86 9.93
CA GLN A 325 23.62 -24.12 10.59
C GLN A 325 23.01 -25.10 9.57
N PRO A 326 23.82 -25.71 8.69
CA PRO A 326 23.32 -26.52 7.56
C PRO A 326 22.67 -27.84 7.99
N ASN A 327 23.03 -28.36 9.16
CA ASN A 327 22.62 -29.69 9.64
C ASN A 327 21.39 -29.64 10.57
N LYS A 328 20.68 -28.52 10.62
CA LYS A 328 19.52 -28.30 11.52
C LYS A 328 18.22 -28.19 10.71
N ALA A 329 17.08 -28.40 11.36
CA ALA A 329 15.79 -28.18 10.72
C ALA A 329 15.52 -26.68 10.55
N HIS A 330 15.06 -26.28 9.36
CA HIS A 330 14.74 -24.88 9.05
C HIS A 330 13.31 -24.75 8.55
N ILE A 331 12.56 -23.82 9.14
CA ILE A 331 11.22 -23.42 8.67
C ILE A 331 11.25 -21.94 8.26
N SER A 332 10.71 -21.68 7.08
CA SER A 332 10.55 -20.32 6.54
C SER A 332 9.12 -19.82 6.76
N VAL A 333 9.01 -18.60 7.29
CA VAL A 333 7.75 -17.86 7.42
C VAL A 333 7.76 -16.60 6.55
N GLY A 334 6.62 -16.27 5.95
CA GLY A 334 6.46 -15.01 5.20
C GLY A 334 6.12 -13.82 6.09
N ASN A 335 5.46 -14.05 7.25
CA ASN A 335 5.12 -13.01 8.21
C ASN A 335 5.20 -13.57 9.64
N PHE A 336 5.91 -12.86 10.52
CA PHE A 336 6.07 -13.27 11.93
C PHE A 336 4.83 -13.05 12.80
N MET A 337 3.84 -12.29 12.30
CA MET A 337 2.57 -12.08 12.98
C MET A 337 1.49 -13.08 12.57
N ASN A 338 1.76 -13.92 11.58
CA ASN A 338 0.79 -14.92 11.11
C ASN A 338 0.68 -16.06 12.13
N GLY A 339 -0.34 -15.97 12.98
CA GLY A 339 -0.63 -16.97 14.00
C GLY A 339 -0.95 -18.35 13.43
N ALA A 340 -1.60 -18.45 12.27
CA ALA A 340 -2.11 -19.72 11.75
C ALA A 340 -0.99 -20.73 11.47
N LYS A 341 0.12 -20.27 10.87
CA LYS A 341 1.30 -21.12 10.62
C LYS A 341 1.95 -21.62 11.92
N TYR A 342 1.84 -20.86 13.01
CA TYR A 342 2.29 -21.33 14.33
C TYR A 342 1.33 -22.35 14.95
N ASP A 343 0.05 -22.34 14.58
CA ASP A 343 -0.87 -23.41 14.99
C ASP A 343 -0.52 -24.71 14.25
N GLU A 344 -0.25 -24.66 12.95
CA GLU A 344 0.22 -25.81 12.17
C GLU A 344 1.50 -26.42 12.75
N ILE A 345 2.52 -25.60 13.02
CA ILE A 345 3.77 -26.06 13.63
C ILE A 345 3.51 -26.70 14.99
N VAL A 346 2.61 -26.15 15.80
CA VAL A 346 2.29 -26.71 17.12
C VAL A 346 1.50 -28.02 16.99
N SER A 347 0.57 -28.13 16.04
CA SER A 347 -0.15 -29.38 15.75
C SER A 347 0.80 -30.47 15.25
N GLU A 348 1.72 -30.10 14.35
CA GLU A 348 2.76 -30.99 13.85
C GLU A 348 3.69 -31.46 15.00
N LEU A 349 4.10 -30.57 15.90
CA LEU A 349 4.88 -30.93 17.08
C LEU A 349 4.08 -31.76 18.11
N LYS A 350 2.75 -31.65 18.11
CA LYS A 350 1.85 -32.38 19.03
C LYS A 350 1.46 -33.77 18.52
N GLY A 351 1.53 -34.00 17.21
CA GLY A 351 1.13 -35.26 16.59
C GLY A 351 -0.34 -35.33 16.17
N ASP A 352 -1.04 -34.19 16.13
CA ASP A 352 -2.41 -34.09 15.62
C ASP A 352 -2.32 -33.75 14.12
N ASP A 353 -2.50 -34.74 13.23
CA ASP A 353 -2.57 -34.55 11.77
C ASP A 353 -3.77 -33.66 11.35
#